data_AF-A0A1F6CSU5-F1
#
_entry.id   AF-A0A1F6CSU5-F1
#
_cell.length_a   1.000
_cell.length_b   1.000
_cell.length_c   1.000
_cell.angle_alpha   90.00
_cell.angle_beta   90.00
_cell.angle_gamma   90.00
#
_symmetry.space_group_name_H-M   'P 1'
#
loop_
_entity.id
_entity.type
_entity.pdbx_description
1 polymer ?
#
loop_
_entity_poly.entity_id
_entity_poly.type
_entity_poly.pdbx_seq_one_letter_code
_entity_poly.pdbx_strand_id
1 'polypeptide(L)'
;MCQPCYYPDEGHLLHDLVVVIQPGLDGSEFGLRLNTLLFSNLAPTASFLLINASIGDEAVLASRDCGCGFEGMGWTRHIHSIRSFEKLTAAGMTFVDSHVVRVLEEVLPGRFGGGPISFQLVEEEAENGRGALSLVAHPDAGPLDETEVINTFLDAPGAPSTTDALMSDLWRQGGVVRVERRAPLTSQSGKIGHLVPAGHGRAPSTE
;
A
#
# COMPACT_ATOMS: atom_id res chain seq x y z
N MET A 1 5.74 -18.89 -16.39
CA MET A 1 5.26 -17.50 -16.28
C MET A 1 4.04 -17.35 -17.17
N CYS A 2 3.08 -16.51 -16.78
CA CYS A 2 1.92 -16.19 -17.62
C CYS A 2 2.41 -15.51 -18.91
N GLN A 3 2.00 -16.00 -20.08
CA GLN A 3 2.28 -15.36 -21.37
C GLN A 3 1.19 -15.71 -22.39
N PRO A 4 0.60 -14.72 -23.10
CA PRO A 4 0.85 -13.28 -22.98
C PRO A 4 0.18 -12.67 -21.74
N CYS A 5 0.85 -11.70 -21.11
CA CYS A 5 0.26 -10.83 -20.08
C CYS A 5 -0.20 -9.52 -20.72
N TYR A 6 -1.37 -9.03 -20.33
CA TYR A 6 -1.87 -7.72 -20.76
C TYR A 6 -1.58 -6.61 -19.75
N TYR A 7 -1.34 -6.97 -18.49
CA TYR A 7 -1.01 -6.04 -17.42
C TYR A 7 0.38 -6.34 -16.81
N PRO A 8 1.12 -5.31 -16.36
CA PRO A 8 2.46 -5.51 -15.78
C PRO A 8 2.48 -6.37 -14.52
N ASP A 9 1.42 -6.32 -13.72
CA ASP A 9 1.25 -7.02 -12.45
C ASP A 9 0.37 -8.27 -12.56
N GLU A 10 0.18 -8.77 -13.78
CA GLU A 10 -0.71 -9.90 -14.04
C GLU A 10 -0.10 -11.23 -13.59
N GLY A 11 -0.88 -12.02 -12.84
CA GLY A 11 -0.53 -13.37 -12.43
C GLY A 11 -1.70 -14.34 -12.50
N HIS A 12 -1.41 -15.64 -12.46
CA HIS A 12 -2.42 -16.66 -12.23
C HIS A 12 -2.75 -16.76 -10.74
N LEU A 13 -4.03 -16.87 -10.44
CA LEU A 13 -4.49 -17.28 -9.13
C LEU A 13 -4.45 -18.81 -9.05
N LEU A 14 -3.73 -19.33 -8.06
CA LEU A 14 -3.66 -20.76 -7.75
C LEU A 14 -4.94 -21.16 -7.01
N HIS A 15 -6.05 -21.18 -7.75
CA HIS A 15 -7.41 -21.32 -7.21
C HIS A 15 -7.70 -22.70 -6.60
N ASP A 16 -6.79 -23.65 -6.79
CA ASP A 16 -6.72 -24.96 -6.13
C ASP A 16 -6.10 -24.91 -4.72
N LEU A 17 -5.28 -23.90 -4.44
CA LEU A 17 -4.65 -23.69 -3.13
C LEU A 17 -5.32 -22.59 -2.31
N VAL A 18 -5.93 -21.62 -2.99
CA VAL A 18 -6.55 -20.45 -2.35
C VAL A 18 -7.82 -20.04 -3.08
N VAL A 19 -8.89 -19.82 -2.33
CA VAL A 19 -10.11 -19.21 -2.83
C VAL A 19 -10.04 -17.72 -2.55
N VAL A 20 -10.34 -16.92 -3.56
CA VAL A 20 -10.46 -15.47 -3.41
C VAL A 20 -11.85 -15.06 -3.83
N ILE A 21 -12.56 -14.39 -2.93
CA ILE A 21 -13.83 -13.73 -3.20
C ILE A 21 -13.69 -12.22 -3.05
N GLN A 22 -14.55 -11.49 -3.73
CA GLN A 22 -14.67 -10.05 -3.59
C GLN A 22 -16.07 -9.73 -3.05
N PRO A 23 -16.19 -8.79 -2.10
CA PRO A 23 -17.43 -8.60 -1.38
C PRO A 23 -18.53 -7.90 -2.21
N GLY A 24 -18.20 -7.33 -3.36
CA GLY A 24 -19.21 -6.69 -4.19
C GLY A 24 -19.74 -5.39 -3.56
N LEU A 25 -20.94 -4.98 -3.97
CA LEU A 25 -21.62 -3.80 -3.41
C LEU A 25 -21.92 -3.96 -1.92
N ASP A 26 -22.15 -5.21 -1.50
CA ASP A 26 -22.47 -5.60 -0.12
C ASP A 26 -21.29 -5.40 0.84
N GLY A 27 -20.05 -5.30 0.32
CA GLY A 27 -18.85 -5.08 1.12
C GLY A 27 -18.83 -3.76 1.89
N SER A 28 -19.53 -2.75 1.37
CA SER A 28 -19.56 -1.42 1.97
C SER A 28 -20.15 -1.41 3.39
N GLU A 29 -21.10 -2.30 3.68
CA GLU A 29 -21.70 -2.47 5.01
C GLU A 29 -20.69 -2.95 6.06
N PHE A 30 -19.61 -3.60 5.61
CA PHE A 30 -18.53 -4.13 6.45
C PHE A 30 -17.25 -3.29 6.37
N GLY A 31 -17.31 -2.10 5.75
CA GLY A 31 -16.15 -1.23 5.55
C GLY A 31 -15.13 -1.77 4.53
N LEU A 32 -15.54 -2.70 3.67
CA LEU A 32 -14.71 -3.28 2.62
C LEU A 32 -14.96 -2.58 1.29
N ARG A 33 -13.93 -2.50 0.45
CA ARG A 33 -14.06 -1.97 -0.91
C ARG A 33 -14.65 -3.04 -1.82
N LEU A 34 -15.25 -2.59 -2.91
CA LEU A 34 -15.86 -3.44 -3.94
C LEU A 34 -14.92 -4.59 -4.38
N ASN A 35 -13.64 -4.25 -4.58
CA ASN A 35 -12.64 -5.14 -5.13
C ASN A 35 -11.69 -5.74 -4.07
N THR A 36 -11.98 -5.57 -2.77
CA THR A 36 -11.18 -6.17 -1.70
C THR A 36 -11.06 -7.67 -1.90
N LEU A 37 -9.84 -8.20 -1.78
CA LEU A 37 -9.54 -9.61 -1.86
C LEU A 37 -9.72 -10.26 -0.48
N LEU A 38 -10.69 -11.16 -0.38
CA LEU A 38 -10.93 -11.98 0.79
C LEU A 38 -10.41 -13.39 0.52
N PHE A 39 -9.36 -13.77 1.23
CA PHE A 39 -8.66 -15.04 1.02
C PHE A 39 -9.18 -16.13 1.95
N SER A 40 -9.39 -17.32 1.38
CA SER A 40 -9.55 -18.56 2.13
C SER A 40 -8.53 -19.58 1.62
N ASN A 41 -7.72 -20.16 2.51
CA ASN A 41 -6.75 -21.16 2.08
C ASN A 41 -7.35 -22.57 2.08
N LEU A 42 -6.97 -23.35 1.08
CA LEU A 42 -7.39 -24.75 0.92
C LEU A 42 -6.23 -25.73 1.14
N ALA A 43 -5.00 -25.21 1.24
CA ALA A 43 -3.80 -26.03 1.40
C ALA A 43 -3.86 -26.84 2.72
N PRO A 44 -3.83 -28.19 2.67
CA PRO A 44 -3.91 -29.04 3.87
C PRO A 44 -2.73 -28.85 4.84
N THR A 45 -1.62 -28.29 4.35
CA THR A 45 -0.39 -28.06 5.08
C THR A 45 -0.28 -26.64 5.64
N ALA A 46 -1.29 -25.79 5.45
CA ALA A 46 -1.26 -24.44 6.00
C ALA A 46 -1.30 -24.48 7.53
N SER A 47 -0.43 -23.69 8.18
CA SER A 47 -0.34 -23.66 9.65
C SER A 47 -1.55 -22.99 10.31
N PHE A 48 -2.34 -22.23 9.55
CA PHE A 48 -3.56 -21.55 10.01
C PHE A 48 -4.63 -21.67 8.93
N LEU A 49 -5.90 -21.79 9.35
CA LEU A 49 -7.05 -21.72 8.46
C LEU A 49 -7.48 -20.25 8.32
N LEU A 50 -7.44 -19.75 7.09
CA LEU A 50 -7.96 -18.44 6.72
C LEU A 50 -9.32 -18.65 6.05
N ILE A 51 -10.34 -17.93 6.50
CA ILE A 51 -11.67 -17.92 5.87
C ILE A 51 -12.07 -16.47 5.66
N ASN A 52 -12.26 -16.09 4.40
CA ASN A 52 -12.64 -14.74 3.97
C ASN A 52 -11.79 -13.64 4.64
N ALA A 53 -10.50 -13.91 4.83
CA ALA A 53 -9.59 -12.99 5.48
C ALA A 53 -9.20 -11.88 4.52
N SER A 54 -9.47 -10.62 4.89
CA SER A 54 -8.87 -9.47 4.22
C SER A 54 -7.44 -9.29 4.70
N ILE A 55 -6.51 -9.15 3.75
CA ILE A 55 -5.12 -8.76 4.01
C ILE A 55 -4.84 -7.31 3.61
N GLY A 56 -5.89 -6.54 3.28
CA GLY A 56 -5.75 -5.15 2.85
C GLY A 56 -5.32 -4.97 1.40
N ASP A 57 -5.69 -5.89 0.50
CA ASP A 57 -5.41 -5.77 -0.93
C ASP A 57 -6.70 -5.80 -1.75
N GLU A 58 -6.74 -5.07 -2.87
CA GLU A 58 -7.77 -5.13 -3.90
C GLU A 58 -7.14 -5.41 -5.28
N ALA A 59 -7.88 -6.06 -6.16
CA ALA A 59 -7.42 -6.32 -7.52
C ALA A 59 -8.60 -6.57 -8.47
N VAL A 60 -8.31 -6.70 -9.76
CA VAL A 60 -9.27 -7.22 -10.74
C VAL A 60 -9.05 -8.72 -10.88
N LEU A 61 -10.14 -9.48 -10.74
CA LEU A 61 -10.16 -10.93 -11.00
C LEU A 61 -10.85 -11.19 -12.33
N ALA A 62 -10.19 -11.94 -13.21
CA ALA A 62 -10.73 -12.31 -14.52
C ALA A 62 -10.50 -13.80 -14.80
N SER A 63 -11.38 -14.41 -15.58
CA SER A 63 -11.11 -15.71 -16.20
C SER A 63 -10.58 -15.48 -17.61
N ARG A 64 -9.48 -16.13 -17.98
CA ARG A 64 -8.90 -16.01 -19.32
C ARG A 64 -8.13 -17.27 -19.71
N ASP A 65 -8.09 -17.50 -21.01
CA ASP A 65 -7.24 -18.51 -21.65
C ASP A 65 -6.01 -17.77 -22.26
N CYS A 66 -4.85 -17.90 -21.62
CA CYS A 66 -3.54 -17.34 -22.04
C CYS A 66 -2.79 -18.21 -23.05
N GLY A 67 -3.15 -19.48 -23.25
CA GLY A 67 -2.39 -20.51 -23.95
C GLY A 67 -1.13 -20.98 -23.22
N CYS A 68 -0.93 -20.58 -21.97
CA CYS A 68 0.31 -20.79 -21.22
C CYS A 68 0.28 -22.08 -20.39
N GLY A 69 1.46 -22.58 -19.98
CA GLY A 69 1.55 -23.84 -19.23
C GLY A 69 0.75 -23.87 -17.93
N PHE A 70 0.52 -22.72 -17.30
CA PHE A 70 -0.34 -22.60 -16.12
C PHE A 70 -1.82 -22.81 -16.42
N GLU A 71 -2.33 -22.28 -17.53
CA GLU A 71 -3.66 -22.63 -18.02
C GLU A 71 -3.76 -24.11 -18.37
N GLY A 72 -2.72 -24.67 -19.00
CA GLY A 72 -2.66 -26.11 -19.29
C GLY A 72 -2.76 -27.00 -18.04
N MET A 73 -2.44 -26.46 -16.85
CA MET A 73 -2.63 -27.10 -15.55
C MET A 73 -3.98 -26.78 -14.89
N GLY A 74 -4.84 -26.00 -15.54
CA GLY A 74 -6.17 -25.62 -15.07
C GLY A 74 -6.25 -24.27 -14.34
N TRP A 75 -5.14 -23.54 -14.20
CA TRP A 75 -5.16 -22.20 -13.61
C TRP A 75 -5.62 -21.16 -14.63
N THR A 76 -6.94 -21.02 -14.79
CA THR A 76 -7.55 -20.08 -15.75
C THR A 76 -7.98 -18.75 -15.12
N ARG A 77 -7.79 -18.61 -13.81
CA ARG A 77 -8.08 -17.38 -13.06
C ARG A 77 -6.85 -16.48 -13.06
N HIS A 78 -7.04 -15.24 -13.47
CA HIS A 78 -6.04 -14.19 -13.50
C HIS A 78 -6.37 -13.13 -12.45
N ILE A 79 -5.32 -12.54 -11.90
CA ILE A 79 -5.35 -11.40 -11.00
C ILE A 79 -4.42 -10.32 -11.57
N HIS A 80 -4.88 -9.07 -11.59
CA HIS A 80 -4.09 -7.92 -12.05
C HIS A 80 -4.60 -6.61 -11.43
N SER A 81 -3.87 -5.52 -11.66
CA SER A 81 -4.18 -4.21 -11.07
C SER A 81 -4.27 -4.29 -9.53
N ILE A 82 -3.30 -4.99 -8.93
CA ILE A 82 -3.24 -5.29 -7.50
C ILE A 82 -2.82 -4.03 -6.75
N ARG A 83 -3.61 -3.61 -5.78
CA ARG A 83 -3.37 -2.41 -4.96
C ARG A 83 -3.58 -2.73 -3.50
N SER A 84 -2.65 -2.30 -2.65
CA SER A 84 -2.80 -2.39 -1.21
C SER A 84 -3.55 -1.17 -0.68
N PHE A 85 -4.41 -1.42 0.30
CA PHE A 85 -5.13 -0.44 1.09
C PHE A 85 -4.96 -0.85 2.57
N GLU A 86 -3.79 -0.53 3.14
CA GLU A 86 -3.49 -0.80 4.54
C GLU A 86 -4.09 0.28 5.43
N LYS A 87 -4.80 -0.11 6.49
CA LYS A 87 -5.34 0.85 7.47
C LYS A 87 -4.19 1.62 8.17
N LEU A 88 -3.89 2.81 7.66
CA LEU A 88 -3.00 3.79 8.29
C LEU A 88 -3.65 4.33 9.56
N THR A 89 -3.23 3.81 10.72
CA THR A 89 -3.48 4.44 12.02
C THR A 89 -2.15 4.94 12.54
N ALA A 90 -1.88 6.23 12.41
CA ALA A 90 -0.64 6.85 12.89
C ALA A 90 -0.97 8.01 13.83
N ALA A 91 -0.23 8.12 14.93
CA ALA A 91 -0.41 9.18 15.95
C ALA A 91 -1.86 9.32 16.48
N GLY A 92 -2.62 8.22 16.56
CA GLY A 92 -3.98 8.20 17.10
C GLY A 92 -5.10 8.57 16.10
N MET A 93 -4.82 8.66 14.80
CA MET A 93 -5.78 9.05 13.75
C MET A 93 -5.77 8.06 12.58
N THR A 94 -6.94 7.87 11.96
CA THR A 94 -7.12 7.00 10.78
C THR A 94 -7.21 7.85 9.52
N PHE A 95 -6.28 7.68 8.57
CA PHE A 95 -6.45 8.21 7.21
C PHE A 95 -7.33 7.27 6.40
N VAL A 96 -8.10 7.82 5.46
CA VAL A 96 -8.69 7.02 4.37
C VAL A 96 -7.54 6.62 3.45
N ASP A 97 -7.13 5.36 3.55
CA ASP A 97 -5.78 4.94 3.19
C ASP A 97 -5.49 4.94 1.67
N SER A 98 -6.50 4.85 0.80
CA SER A 98 -6.35 5.10 -0.66
C SER A 98 -5.74 6.46 -0.97
N HIS A 99 -5.98 7.43 -0.10
CA HIS A 99 -5.53 8.78 -0.33
C HIS A 99 -4.02 8.90 -0.09
N VAL A 100 -3.51 8.25 0.95
CA VAL A 100 -2.08 8.29 1.29
C VAL A 100 -1.26 7.54 0.25
N VAL A 101 -1.71 6.35 -0.18
CA VAL A 101 -1.05 5.59 -1.24
C VAL A 101 -0.96 6.42 -2.53
N ARG A 102 -2.07 7.02 -2.96
CA ARG A 102 -2.08 7.91 -4.14
C ARG A 102 -1.12 9.08 -4.00
N VAL A 103 -0.99 9.65 -2.80
CA VAL A 103 -0.06 10.76 -2.56
C VAL A 103 1.39 10.28 -2.71
N LEU A 104 1.73 9.14 -2.14
CA LEU A 104 3.08 8.58 -2.18
C LEU A 104 3.48 8.06 -3.57
N GLU A 105 2.55 7.44 -4.30
CA GLU A 105 2.84 6.81 -5.60
C GLU A 105 2.65 7.74 -6.81
N GLU A 106 1.77 8.74 -6.72
CA GLU A 106 1.40 9.58 -7.86
C GLU A 106 1.68 11.06 -7.63
N VAL A 107 1.19 11.64 -6.53
CA VAL A 107 1.25 13.10 -6.32
C VAL A 107 2.68 13.57 -6.05
N LEU A 108 3.37 12.91 -5.11
CA LEU A 108 4.74 13.27 -4.76
C LEU A 108 5.71 12.97 -5.93
N PRO A 109 5.72 11.76 -6.55
CA PRO A 109 6.56 11.51 -7.71
C PRO A 109 6.25 12.43 -8.90
N GLY A 110 4.97 12.73 -9.15
CA GLY A 110 4.57 13.63 -10.23
C GLY A 110 5.05 15.06 -10.03
N ARG A 111 5.16 15.53 -8.78
CA ARG A 111 5.60 16.90 -8.46
C ARG A 111 7.11 17.02 -8.27
N PHE A 112 7.72 16.04 -7.62
CA PHE A 112 9.10 16.10 -7.14
C PHE A 112 10.05 15.15 -7.87
N GLY A 113 9.55 14.28 -8.75
CA GLY A 113 10.34 13.25 -9.42
C GLY A 113 10.51 11.97 -8.59
N GLY A 114 11.07 10.95 -9.21
CA GLY A 114 11.14 9.58 -8.66
C GLY A 114 10.08 8.65 -9.27
N GLY A 115 10.02 7.43 -8.74
CA GLY A 115 9.04 6.41 -9.12
C GLY A 115 8.03 6.11 -8.02
N PRO A 116 7.13 5.13 -8.23
CA PRO A 116 6.04 4.80 -7.28
C PRO A 116 6.53 4.40 -5.88
N ILE A 117 7.78 3.94 -5.78
CA ILE A 117 8.42 3.53 -4.51
C ILE A 117 9.41 4.57 -3.98
N SER A 118 9.48 5.77 -4.56
CA SER A 118 10.44 6.79 -4.14
C SER A 118 10.05 7.53 -2.86
N PHE A 119 8.80 7.41 -2.42
CA PHE A 119 8.32 7.99 -1.17
C PHE A 119 7.65 6.92 -0.31
N GLN A 120 7.91 6.97 0.99
CA GLN A 120 7.38 6.03 1.98
C GLN A 120 7.11 6.75 3.29
N LEU A 121 6.07 6.35 4.03
CA LEU A 121 5.87 6.75 5.41
C LEU A 121 6.47 5.72 6.35
N VAL A 122 7.15 6.20 7.38
CA VAL A 122 7.67 5.39 8.48
C VAL A 122 7.08 5.93 9.77
N GLU A 123 6.43 5.06 10.54
CA GLU A 123 5.92 5.44 11.86
C GLU A 123 7.02 5.28 12.91
N GLU A 124 7.27 6.36 13.62
CA GLU A 124 8.27 6.48 14.66
C GLU A 124 7.62 6.90 15.97
N GLU A 125 8.21 6.52 17.09
CA GLU A 125 7.90 7.13 18.37
C GLU A 125 8.86 8.29 18.61
N ALA A 126 8.33 9.51 18.73
CA ALA A 126 9.12 10.66 19.15
C ALA A 126 9.62 10.48 20.60
N GLU A 127 10.68 11.19 20.97
CA GLU A 127 11.29 11.14 22.31
C GLU A 127 10.31 11.41 23.47
N ASN A 128 9.17 12.06 23.19
CA ASN A 128 8.11 12.36 24.15
C ASN A 128 6.99 11.30 24.19
N GLY A 129 7.16 10.16 23.51
CA GLY A 129 6.18 9.07 23.42
C GLY A 129 4.98 9.37 22.51
N ARG A 130 5.03 10.44 21.71
CA ARG A 130 4.00 10.72 20.69
C ARG A 130 4.39 10.06 19.38
N GLY A 131 3.40 9.57 18.63
CA GLY A 131 3.62 9.10 17.26
C GLY A 131 4.14 10.24 16.37
N ALA A 132 5.20 9.97 15.63
CA ALA A 132 5.77 10.80 14.59
C ALA A 132 5.79 10.02 13.27
N LEU A 133 5.78 10.73 12.15
CA LEU A 133 5.86 10.17 10.82
C LEU A 133 7.06 10.72 10.07
N SER A 134 7.91 9.82 9.62
CA SER A 134 9.01 10.12 8.71
C SER A 134 8.56 9.83 7.28
N LEU A 135 8.39 10.87 6.48
CA LEU A 135 8.21 10.79 5.03
C LEU A 135 9.58 10.59 4.40
N VAL A 136 9.95 9.33 4.22
CA VAL A 136 11.20 8.91 3.59
C VAL A 136 11.12 9.17 2.10
N ALA A 137 12.05 9.97 1.59
CA ALA A 137 12.19 10.26 0.17
C ALA A 137 13.52 9.72 -0.35
N HIS A 138 13.46 8.88 -1.39
CA HIS A 138 14.63 8.29 -2.02
C HIS A 138 15.55 9.39 -2.61
N PRO A 139 16.88 9.32 -2.44
CA PRO A 139 17.83 10.30 -2.97
C PRO A 139 17.63 10.63 -4.47
N ASP A 140 17.31 9.62 -5.28
CA ASP A 140 17.04 9.74 -6.73
C ASP A 140 15.85 10.63 -7.12
N ALA A 141 14.98 11.01 -6.18
CA ALA A 141 13.97 12.05 -6.40
C ALA A 141 14.61 13.46 -6.59
N GLY A 142 15.94 13.60 -6.51
CA GLY A 142 16.63 14.85 -6.74
C GLY A 142 16.59 15.83 -5.55
N PRO A 143 16.93 17.11 -5.75
CA PRO A 143 16.85 18.11 -4.69
C PRO A 143 15.40 18.37 -4.29
N LEU A 144 15.09 18.28 -2.99
CA LEU A 144 13.74 18.48 -2.46
C LEU A 144 13.74 19.62 -1.43
N ASP A 145 12.72 20.47 -1.47
CA ASP A 145 12.38 21.34 -0.36
C ASP A 145 11.48 20.55 0.60
N GLU A 146 12.01 20.22 1.79
CA GLU A 146 11.30 19.42 2.79
C GLU A 146 9.96 20.03 3.20
N THR A 147 9.89 21.37 3.28
CA THR A 147 8.66 22.07 3.64
C THR A 147 7.63 21.92 2.53
N GLU A 148 8.03 22.04 1.26
CA GLU A 148 7.12 21.87 0.12
C GLU A 148 6.60 20.44 -0.01
N VAL A 149 7.45 19.45 0.29
CA VAL A 149 7.06 18.03 0.31
C VAL A 149 6.04 17.77 1.41
N ILE A 150 6.28 18.24 2.64
CA ILE A 150 5.33 18.13 3.76
C ILE A 150 4.01 18.81 3.41
N ASN A 151 4.06 20.01 2.84
CA ASN A 151 2.86 20.73 2.43
C ASN A 151 2.08 19.93 1.40
N THR A 152 2.75 19.43 0.37
CA THR A 152 2.10 18.62 -0.68
C THR A 152 1.47 17.35 -0.10
N PHE A 153 2.14 16.71 0.87
CA PHE A 153 1.61 15.53 1.54
C PHE A 153 0.35 15.85 2.38
N LEU A 154 0.39 16.93 3.17
CA LEU A 154 -0.70 17.33 4.05
C LEU A 154 -1.87 17.99 3.32
N ASP A 155 -1.63 18.65 2.19
CA ASP A 155 -2.64 19.38 1.41
C ASP A 155 -3.32 18.49 0.36
N ALA A 156 -2.73 17.34 0.04
CA ALA A 156 -3.28 16.45 -0.95
C ALA A 156 -4.63 15.77 -0.60
N PRO A 157 -5.00 15.47 0.67
CA PRO A 157 -6.31 14.91 1.04
C PRO A 157 -7.48 15.64 0.38
N GLY A 158 -8.06 15.01 -0.64
CA GLY A 158 -9.13 15.56 -1.46
C GLY A 158 -10.50 15.57 -0.77
N ALA A 159 -11.23 16.66 -1.03
CA ALA A 159 -12.51 17.12 -0.49
C ALA A 159 -12.46 17.51 1.00
N PRO A 160 -12.55 18.82 1.34
CA PRO A 160 -12.46 19.27 2.72
C PRO A 160 -13.72 18.85 3.46
N SER A 161 -13.66 17.75 4.20
CA SER A 161 -14.40 17.72 5.44
C SER A 161 -13.71 18.73 6.38
N THR A 162 -14.48 19.49 7.15
CA THR A 162 -13.93 20.46 8.12
C THR A 162 -12.95 19.80 9.09
N THR A 163 -13.08 18.48 9.29
CA THR A 163 -12.21 17.67 10.14
C THR A 163 -10.84 17.45 9.51
N ASP A 164 -10.73 17.09 8.22
CA ASP A 164 -9.44 16.76 7.58
C ASP A 164 -8.49 17.96 7.49
N ALA A 165 -9.05 19.16 7.24
CA ALA A 165 -8.28 20.41 7.23
C ALA A 165 -7.77 20.77 8.64
N LEU A 166 -8.62 20.62 9.66
CA LEU A 166 -8.24 20.85 11.06
C LEU A 166 -7.12 19.89 11.50
N MET A 167 -7.17 18.64 11.06
CA MET A 167 -6.14 17.65 11.39
C MET A 167 -4.79 17.96 10.72
N SER A 168 -4.82 18.37 9.44
CA SER A 168 -3.63 18.77 8.70
C SER A 168 -2.93 19.96 9.37
N ASP A 169 -3.72 20.91 9.88
CA ASP A 169 -3.21 22.04 10.66
C ASP A 169 -2.63 21.62 12.01
N LEU A 170 -3.28 20.70 12.72
CA LEU A 170 -2.74 20.15 13.98
C LEU A 170 -1.41 19.43 13.77
N TRP A 171 -1.24 18.72 12.65
CA TRP A 171 0.01 18.04 12.32
C TRP A 171 1.13 19.01 11.93
N ARG A 172 0.80 20.10 11.21
CA ARG A 172 1.72 21.22 10.97
C ARG A 172 2.21 21.81 12.28
N GLN A 173 1.29 22.17 13.17
CA GLN A 173 1.63 22.82 14.44
C GLN A 173 2.40 21.87 15.38
N GLY A 174 2.08 20.58 15.33
CA GLY A 174 2.71 19.56 16.15
C GLY A 174 4.06 19.05 15.63
N GLY A 175 4.45 19.39 14.40
CA GLY A 175 5.68 18.86 13.77
C GLY A 175 5.67 17.33 13.65
N VAL A 176 4.50 16.75 13.40
CA VAL A 176 4.28 15.29 13.39
C VAL A 176 4.96 14.63 12.19
N VAL A 177 4.97 15.31 11.04
CA VAL A 177 5.59 14.83 9.81
C VAL A 177 6.97 15.46 9.62
N ARG A 178 7.98 14.64 9.32
CA ARG A 178 9.34 15.06 8.98
C ARG A 178 9.75 14.40 7.67
N VAL A 179 10.62 15.04 6.90
CA VAL A 179 11.17 14.43 5.68
C VAL A 179 12.52 13.83 6.00
N GLU A 180 12.75 12.60 5.55
CA GLU A 180 14.05 11.94 5.66
C GLU A 180 14.58 11.58 4.28
N ARG A 181 15.80 12.00 3.96
CA ARG A 181 16.46 11.66 2.69
C ARG A 181 17.25 10.37 2.83
N ARG A 182 16.64 9.24 2.47
CA ARG A 182 17.28 7.91 2.46
C ARG A 182 16.51 6.92 1.57
N ALA A 183 17.11 5.78 1.28
CA ALA A 183 16.40 4.70 0.62
C ALA A 183 15.21 4.21 1.49
N PRO A 184 14.04 3.96 0.90
CA PRO A 184 12.89 3.37 1.59
C PRO A 184 13.26 2.04 2.24
N LEU A 185 12.64 1.77 3.39
CA LEU A 185 12.78 0.51 4.12
C LEU A 185 12.06 -0.61 3.39
N THR A 186 12.71 -1.77 3.38
CA THR A 186 12.09 -3.04 3.02
C THR A 186 11.53 -3.71 4.28
N SER A 187 10.37 -4.31 4.19
CA SER A 187 9.82 -5.17 5.24
C SER A 187 10.68 -6.43 5.41
N GLN A 188 10.44 -7.22 6.45
CA GLN A 188 11.14 -8.49 6.67
C GLN A 188 11.00 -9.50 5.49
N SER A 189 9.99 -9.33 4.63
CA SER A 189 9.78 -10.14 3.42
C SER A 189 10.42 -9.55 2.14
N GLY A 190 11.16 -8.45 2.26
CA GLY A 190 11.86 -7.79 1.14
C GLY A 190 10.99 -6.85 0.30
N LYS A 191 9.74 -6.59 0.71
CA LYS A 191 8.83 -5.67 0.01
C LYS A 191 9.00 -4.24 0.52
N ILE A 192 8.92 -3.26 -0.37
CA ILE A 192 8.79 -1.84 0.04
C ILE A 192 7.30 -1.57 0.26
N GLY A 193 6.89 -1.41 1.51
CA GLY A 193 5.51 -1.04 1.88
C GLY A 193 5.35 0.48 1.99
N HIS A 194 4.14 1.00 1.84
CA HIS A 194 3.87 2.45 1.95
C HIS A 194 3.98 2.97 3.38
N LEU A 195 3.66 2.13 4.38
CA LEU A 195 3.86 2.39 5.79
C LEU A 195 4.75 1.29 6.40
N VAL A 196 5.75 1.68 7.18
CA VAL A 196 6.58 0.72 7.93
C VAL A 196 6.74 1.20 9.37
N PRO A 197 6.43 0.38 10.40
CA PRO A 197 6.83 0.68 11.77
C PRO A 197 8.36 0.68 11.88
N ALA A 198 8.97 1.68 12.51
CA ALA A 198 10.42 1.84 12.60
C ALA A 198 11.17 0.58 13.09
N GLY A 199 10.54 -0.25 13.94
CA GLY A 199 11.11 -1.52 14.44
C GLY A 199 11.06 -2.72 13.47
N HIS A 200 10.41 -2.60 12.30
CA HIS A 200 10.12 -3.73 11.40
C HIS A 200 10.70 -3.59 9.99
N GLY A 201 11.37 -2.46 9.68
CA GLY A 201 11.99 -2.21 8.38
C GLY A 201 13.51 -2.37 8.39
N ARG A 202 14.07 -2.90 7.30
CA ARG A 202 15.52 -2.95 7.07
C ARG A 202 15.86 -2.13 5.82
N ALA A 203 16.91 -1.31 5.90
CA ALA A 203 17.42 -0.60 4.73
C ALA A 203 17.92 -1.62 3.69
N PRO A 204 17.64 -1.43 2.39
CA PRO A 204 18.16 -2.30 1.35
C PRO A 204 19.70 -2.30 1.39
N SER A 205 20.30 -3.48 1.33
CA SER A 205 21.74 -3.63 1.24
C SER A 205 22.22 -3.08 -0.10
N THR A 206 23.06 -2.04 -0.07
CA THR A 206 23.79 -1.57 -1.24
C THR A 206 24.94 -2.54 -1.50
N GLU A 207 24.74 -3.48 -2.42
CA GLU A 207 25.82 -4.19 -3.12
C GLU A 207 26.03 -3.58 -4.51
#